data_AF-A0A0U1KJY3-F1
#
_entry.id   AF-A0A0U1KJY3-F1
#
_cell.length_a   1.000
_cell.length_b   1.000
_cell.length_c   1.000
_cell.angle_alpha   90.00
_cell.angle_beta   90.00
_cell.angle_gamma   90.00
#
_symmetry.space_group_name_H-M   'P 1'
#
loop_
_entity.id
_entity.type
_entity.pdbx_description
1 polymer ?
#
loop_
_entity_poly.entity_id
_entity_poly.type
_entity_poly.pdbx_seq_one_letter_code
_entity_poly.pdbx_strand_id
1 'polypeptide(L)'
;MDKWQVYMEIEQLLRQGFSKTKVAEKLGVSRSTIYRYLERSPQEMAEWMVIIQTRGKKLDPHKELILSWLRKHPDMTAAQVYDWLEEKYHLIDVGESTVRDIGVRPCRKTDW
;
A
#
# COMPACT_ATOMS: atom_id res chain seq x y z
N MET A 1 10.71 -10.19 -2.81
CA MET A 1 10.51 -10.04 -4.27
C MET A 1 9.36 -9.08 -4.50
N ASP A 2 9.50 -8.21 -5.49
CA ASP A 2 8.41 -7.35 -5.94
C ASP A 2 7.26 -8.22 -6.51
N LYS A 3 6.01 -7.79 -6.35
CA LYS A 3 4.84 -8.51 -6.86
C LYS A 3 4.86 -8.65 -8.38
N TRP A 4 5.45 -7.68 -9.08
CA TRP A 4 5.70 -7.76 -10.52
C TRP A 4 6.65 -8.89 -10.88
N GLN A 5 7.76 -8.99 -10.14
CA GLN A 5 8.79 -9.98 -10.38
C GLN A 5 8.23 -11.39 -10.19
N VAL A 6 7.46 -11.61 -9.12
CA VAL A 6 6.76 -12.88 -8.88
C VAL A 6 5.82 -13.24 -10.04
N TYR A 7 5.09 -12.27 -10.59
CA TYR A 7 4.19 -12.50 -11.72
C TYR A 7 4.94 -12.93 -12.99
N MET A 8 6.02 -12.23 -13.34
CA MET A 8 6.87 -12.57 -14.47
C MET A 8 7.51 -13.95 -14.32
N GLU A 9 7.97 -14.30 -13.13
CA GLU A 9 8.52 -15.62 -12.85
C GLU A 9 7.47 -16.74 -12.92
N ILE A 10 6.23 -16.49 -12.49
CA ILE A 10 5.13 -17.43 -12.68
C ILE A 10 4.90 -17.69 -14.17
N GLU A 11 4.78 -16.65 -14.99
CA GLU A 11 4.58 -16.81 -16.43
C GLU A 11 5.74 -17.54 -17.10
N GLN A 12 6.98 -17.18 -16.74
CA GLN A 12 8.18 -17.79 -17.29
C GLN A 12 8.26 -19.29 -16.96
N LEU A 13 8.00 -19.68 -15.71
CA LEU A 13 8.03 -21.09 -15.30
C LEU A 13 6.90 -21.89 -15.96
N LEU A 14 5.72 -21.31 -16.16
CA LEU A 14 4.65 -21.97 -16.90
C LEU A 14 4.99 -22.16 -18.38
N ARG A 15 5.62 -21.16 -19.02
CA ARG A 15 6.13 -21.28 -20.40
C ARG A 15 7.20 -22.36 -20.55
N GLN A 16 8.00 -22.58 -19.51
CA GLN A 16 8.98 -23.68 -19.45
C GLN A 16 8.32 -25.06 -19.24
N GLY A 17 7.00 -25.14 -19.09
CA GLY A 17 6.27 -26.40 -18.93
C GLY A 17 6.14 -26.88 -17.49
N PHE A 18 6.51 -26.07 -16.49
CA PHE A 18 6.26 -26.44 -15.10
C PHE A 18 4.77 -26.41 -14.77
N SER A 19 4.31 -27.41 -14.02
CA SER A 19 2.95 -27.40 -13.44
C SER A 19 2.81 -26.28 -12.39
N LYS A 20 1.62 -25.70 -12.25
CA LYS A 20 1.30 -24.66 -11.24
C LYS A 20 1.74 -25.05 -9.80
N THR A 21 1.65 -26.33 -9.45
CA THR A 21 2.11 -26.86 -8.15
C THR A 21 3.62 -26.70 -7.98
N LYS A 22 4.41 -27.13 -8.96
CA LYS A 22 5.88 -26.94 -8.95
C LYS A 22 6.30 -25.48 -8.98
N VAL A 23 5.52 -24.62 -9.65
CA VAL A 23 5.76 -23.16 -9.64
C VAL A 23 5.56 -22.59 -8.24
N ALA A 24 4.49 -22.99 -7.54
CA ALA A 24 4.22 -22.58 -6.16
C ALA A 24 5.35 -22.99 -5.21
N GLU A 25 5.82 -24.23 -5.32
CA GLU A 25 6.93 -24.76 -4.53
C GLU A 25 8.24 -24.02 -4.83
N LYS A 26 8.55 -23.78 -6.10
CA LYS A 26 9.79 -23.08 -6.51
C LYS A 26 9.82 -21.62 -6.06
N LEU A 27 8.69 -20.92 -6.14
CA LEU A 27 8.60 -19.51 -5.77
C LEU A 27 8.29 -19.30 -4.28
N GLY A 28 7.99 -20.37 -3.53
CA GLY A 28 7.58 -20.27 -2.12
C GLY A 28 6.26 -19.53 -1.92
N VAL A 29 5.39 -19.49 -2.94
CA VAL A 29 4.10 -18.79 -2.90
C VAL A 29 2.95 -19.78 -2.82
N SER A 30 1.84 -19.37 -2.20
CA SER A 30 0.65 -20.22 -2.16
C SER A 30 0.07 -20.42 -3.56
N ARG A 31 -0.54 -21.59 -3.79
CA ARG A 31 -1.26 -21.87 -5.06
C ARG A 31 -2.34 -20.83 -5.32
N SER A 32 -3.03 -20.33 -4.29
CA SER A 32 -4.04 -19.27 -4.43
C SER A 32 -3.45 -17.96 -4.96
N THR A 33 -2.20 -17.64 -4.60
CA THR A 33 -1.49 -16.49 -5.17
C THR A 33 -1.24 -16.69 -6.65
N ILE A 34 -0.84 -17.90 -7.07
CA ILE A 34 -0.66 -18.22 -8.49
C ILE A 34 -1.97 -18.08 -9.26
N TYR A 35 -3.07 -18.67 -8.81
CA TYR A 35 -4.37 -18.55 -9.49
C TYR A 35 -4.80 -17.09 -9.61
N ARG A 36 -4.73 -16.34 -8.51
CA ARG A 36 -5.06 -14.90 -8.50
C ARG A 36 -4.19 -14.08 -9.44
N TYR A 37 -2.96 -14.49 -9.68
CA TYR A 37 -2.02 -13.80 -10.57
C TYR A 37 -2.30 -14.17 -12.03
N LEU A 38 -2.62 -15.45 -12.31
CA LEU A 38 -2.96 -15.93 -13.65
C LEU A 38 -4.34 -15.49 -14.14
N GLU A 39 -5.26 -15.20 -13.23
CA GLU A 39 -6.56 -14.61 -13.57
C GLU A 39 -6.42 -13.19 -14.13
N ARG A 40 -5.30 -12.52 -13.90
CA ARG A 40 -5.02 -11.18 -14.42
C ARG A 40 -4.13 -11.25 -15.64
N SER A 41 -4.49 -10.49 -16.66
CA SER A 41 -3.61 -10.17 -17.78
C SER A 41 -2.42 -9.32 -17.33
N PRO A 42 -1.33 -9.28 -18.12
CA PRO A 42 -0.19 -8.42 -17.83
C PRO A 42 -0.58 -6.93 -17.67
N GLN A 43 -1.55 -6.48 -18.46
CA GLN A 43 -2.13 -5.14 -18.41
C GLN A 43 -2.83 -4.90 -17.07
N GLU A 44 -3.73 -5.80 -16.66
CA GLU A 44 -4.42 -5.70 -15.37
C GLU A 44 -3.46 -5.81 -14.18
N MET A 45 -2.37 -6.56 -14.30
CA MET A 45 -1.32 -6.60 -13.28
C MET A 45 -0.56 -5.29 -13.18
N ALA A 46 -0.23 -4.66 -14.32
CA ALA A 46 0.41 -3.35 -14.33
C ALA A 46 -0.53 -2.27 -13.74
N GLU A 47 -1.80 -2.26 -14.12
CA GLU A 47 -2.82 -1.39 -13.55
C GLU A 47 -3.01 -1.63 -12.05
N TRP A 48 -3.04 -2.88 -11.61
CA TRP A 48 -3.14 -3.23 -10.20
C TRP A 48 -1.91 -2.79 -9.41
N MET A 49 -0.71 -2.87 -10.00
CA MET A 49 0.50 -2.32 -9.39
C MET A 49 0.46 -0.81 -9.30
N VAL A 50 -0.03 -0.13 -10.33
CA VAL A 50 -0.26 1.32 -10.28
C VAL A 50 -1.25 1.60 -9.15
N ILE A 51 -2.38 0.90 -9.07
CA ILE A 51 -3.39 1.06 -8.01
C ILE A 51 -2.83 0.76 -6.62
N ILE A 52 -1.96 -0.24 -6.43
CA ILE A 52 -1.33 -0.50 -5.14
C ILE A 52 -0.36 0.62 -4.77
N GLN A 53 0.41 1.12 -5.73
CA GLN A 53 1.36 2.21 -5.52
C GLN A 53 0.65 3.55 -5.32
N THR A 54 -0.44 3.81 -6.04
CA THR A 54 -1.30 5.01 -5.94
C THR A 54 -2.36 4.89 -4.84
N ARG A 55 -2.58 3.70 -4.28
CA ARG A 55 -3.15 3.52 -2.93
C ARG A 55 -2.24 4.08 -1.83
N GLY A 56 -1.16 4.77 -2.21
CA GLY A 56 -0.68 5.96 -1.52
C GLY A 56 -1.77 7.02 -1.36
N LYS A 57 -2.57 6.82 -0.30
CA LYS A 57 -3.15 7.86 0.57
C LYS A 57 -4.09 8.83 -0.16
N LYS A 58 -5.41 8.62 -0.01
CA LYS A 58 -6.45 9.68 -0.17
C LYS A 58 -6.07 11.01 0.53
N LEU A 59 -5.16 10.93 1.50
CA LEU A 59 -4.59 12.02 2.28
C LEU A 59 -3.29 12.62 1.72
N ASP A 60 -2.72 12.13 0.62
CA ASP A 60 -1.50 12.72 0.03
C ASP A 60 -1.66 14.22 -0.31
N PRO A 61 -2.83 14.71 -0.81
CA PRO A 61 -3.08 16.15 -0.95
C PRO A 61 -3.09 16.93 0.38
N HIS A 62 -3.39 16.25 1.49
CA HIS A 62 -3.43 16.84 2.83
C HIS A 62 -2.17 16.54 3.65
N LYS A 63 -1.22 15.79 3.10
CA LYS A 63 -0.01 15.34 3.79
C LYS A 63 0.87 16.51 4.20
N GLU A 64 1.04 17.50 3.33
CA GLU A 64 1.78 18.72 3.66
C GLU A 64 1.11 19.52 4.76
N LEU A 65 -0.23 19.60 4.73
CA LEU A 65 -1.02 20.26 5.75
C LEU A 65 -0.88 19.56 7.12
N ILE A 66 -1.00 18.23 7.16
CA ILE A 66 -0.84 17.42 8.38
C ILE A 66 0.58 17.55 8.93
N LEU A 67 1.60 17.50 8.05
CA LEU A 67 2.99 17.72 8.45
C LEU A 67 3.21 19.13 9.02
N SER A 68 2.53 20.15 8.47
CA SER A 68 2.60 21.51 9.01
C SER A 68 1.99 21.61 10.41
N TRP A 69 0.92 20.84 10.69
CA TRP A 69 0.30 20.78 12.01
C TRP A 69 1.17 20.03 13.01
N LEU A 70 1.70 18.86 12.65
CA LEU A 70 2.61 18.09 13.49
C LEU A 70 3.91 18.85 13.79
N ARG A 71 4.39 19.71 12.88
CA ARG A 71 5.52 20.61 13.15
C ARG A 71 5.19 21.71 14.17
N LYS A 72 3.95 22.20 14.17
CA LYS A 72 3.49 23.25 15.12
C LYS A 72 3.11 22.67 16.49
N HIS A 73 2.60 21.44 16.51
CA HIS A 73 2.19 20.74 17.72
C HIS A 73 2.68 19.29 17.66
N PRO A 74 3.93 19.01 18.07
CA PRO A 74 4.53 17.68 18.00
C PRO A 74 3.84 16.65 18.90
N ASP A 75 3.06 17.11 19.88
CA ASP A 75 2.35 16.27 20.84
C ASP A 75 0.99 15.77 20.32
N MET A 76 0.57 16.20 19.13
CA MET A 76 -0.72 15.80 18.57
C MET A 76 -0.75 14.33 18.19
N THR A 77 -1.83 13.69 18.61
CA THR A 77 -2.12 12.29 18.27
C THR A 77 -2.82 12.18 16.91
N ALA A 78 -2.76 10.98 16.31
CA ALA A 78 -3.46 10.71 15.06
C ALA A 78 -4.97 10.97 15.13
N ALA A 79 -5.58 10.74 16.30
CA ALA A 79 -6.99 11.01 16.54
C ALA A 79 -7.29 12.51 16.50
N GLN A 80 -6.47 13.34 17.16
CA GLN A 80 -6.64 14.81 17.12
C GLN A 80 -6.43 15.40 15.72
N VAL A 81 -5.47 14.85 14.96
CA VAL A 81 -5.27 15.24 13.55
C VAL A 81 -6.49 14.84 12.70
N TYR A 82 -7.10 13.70 12.98
CA TYR A 82 -8.31 13.24 12.31
C TYR A 82 -9.51 14.16 12.63
N ASP A 83 -9.73 14.46 13.91
CA ASP A 83 -10.81 15.36 14.36
C ASP A 83 -10.69 16.75 13.70
N TRP A 84 -9.48 17.30 13.58
CA TRP A 84 -9.25 18.56 12.87
C TRP A 84 -9.44 18.49 11.36
N LEU A 85 -9.14 17.36 10.73
CA LEU A 85 -9.43 17.15 9.31
C LEU A 85 -10.94 17.08 9.07
N GLU A 86 -11.68 16.40 9.95
CA GLU A 86 -13.13 16.29 9.89
C GLU A 86 -13.79 17.66 10.14
N GLU A 87 -13.36 18.41 11.16
CA GLU A 87 -13.87 19.76 11.45
C GLU A 87 -13.61 20.74 10.31
N LYS A 88 -12.40 20.76 9.73
CA LYS A 88 -12.00 21.74 8.71
C LYS A 88 -12.53 21.43 7.31
N TYR A 89 -12.73 20.16 6.97
CA TYR A 89 -13.06 19.75 5.61
C TYR A 89 -14.36 18.97 5.46
N HIS A 90 -15.06 18.62 6.55
CA HIS A 90 -16.46 18.12 6.63
C HIS A 90 -16.91 17.00 5.65
N LEU A 91 -16.01 16.45 4.84
CA LEU A 91 -16.32 15.61 3.67
C LEU A 91 -15.17 14.67 3.31
N ILE A 92 -14.36 14.30 4.29
CA ILE A 92 -13.25 13.37 4.08
C ILE A 92 -13.74 11.96 4.42
N ASP A 93 -14.11 11.16 3.40
CA ASP A 93 -14.38 9.71 3.51
C ASP A 93 -13.06 8.96 3.70
N VAL A 94 -12.43 9.16 4.85
CA VAL A 94 -11.18 8.51 5.23
C VAL A 94 -11.34 8.04 6.67
N GLY A 95 -11.00 6.78 6.97
CA GLY A 95 -11.06 6.28 8.35
C GLY A 95 -9.82 6.67 9.17
N GLU A 96 -9.99 6.82 10.48
CA GLU A 96 -8.96 7.13 11.50
C GLU A 96 -7.66 6.32 11.33
N SER A 97 -7.79 5.04 10.92
CA SER A 97 -6.67 4.13 10.65
C SER A 97 -5.71 4.65 9.57
N THR A 98 -6.20 5.43 8.60
CA THR A 98 -5.41 6.01 7.51
C THR A 98 -4.58 7.21 7.99
N VAL A 99 -5.12 8.01 8.92
CA VAL A 99 -4.39 9.15 9.53
C VAL A 99 -3.25 8.66 10.41
N ARG A 100 -3.48 7.58 11.17
CA ARG A 100 -2.46 6.93 12.02
C ARG A 100 -1.25 6.44 11.22
N ASP A 101 -1.48 5.94 10.01
CA ASP A 101 -0.42 5.41 9.14
C ASP A 101 0.40 6.51 8.44
N ILE A 102 -0.10 7.75 8.42
CA ILE A 102 0.59 8.92 7.85
C ILE A 102 1.40 9.67 8.92
N GLY A 103 0.81 9.92 10.08
CA GLY A 103 1.29 10.98 10.98
C GLY A 103 2.14 10.54 12.18
N VAL A 104 2.01 9.32 12.71
CA VAL A 104 2.54 9.02 14.07
C VAL A 104 3.72 8.05 14.08
N ARG A 105 3.93 7.27 13.02
CA ARG A 105 5.08 6.34 12.96
C ARG A 105 6.44 7.00 12.67
N PRO A 106 6.58 8.06 11.85
CA PRO A 106 7.91 8.63 11.57
C PRO A 106 8.48 9.46 12.74
N CYS A 107 7.64 10.15 13.51
CA CYS A 107 8.11 11.14 14.49
C CYS A 107 8.58 10.56 15.84
N ARG A 108 8.50 9.24 16.07
CA ARG A 108 9.08 8.59 17.26
C ARG A 108 10.39 7.85 16.98
N LYS A 109 10.93 7.95 15.77
CA LYS A 109 12.24 7.40 15.41
C LYS A 109 13.03 8.36 14.53
N THR A 110 13.40 9.49 15.11
CA THR A 110 14.60 10.22 14.73
C THR A 110 15.13 10.88 15.98
N ASP A 111 15.92 10.12 16.74
CA ASP A 111 17.01 10.66 17.54
C ASP A 111 18.02 11.27 16.57
N TRP A 112 18.26 12.57 16.70
CA TRP A 112 19.55 13.23 16.51
C TRP A 112 19.67 14.32 17.57
#